data_AF-A0A958AMJ8-F1
#
_entry.id   AF-A0A958AMJ8-F1
#
_cell.length_a   1.000
_cell.length_b   1.000
_cell.length_c   1.000
_cell.angle_alpha   90.00
_cell.angle_beta   90.00
_cell.angle_gamma   90.00
#
_symmetry.space_group_name_H-M   'P 1'
#
loop_
_entity.id
_entity.type
_entity.pdbx_description
1 polymer ?
#
loop_
_entity_poly.entity_id
_entity_poly.type
_entity_poly.pdbx_seq_one_letter_code
_entity_poly.pdbx_strand_id
1 'polypeptide(L)'
;MNVERKPRDYYNRFADKPVAIKPFDPESKQQALQYLACLNALLAPSGVVAELHGSVALEIAGKGEWEFALWLTDEQWYPVLIRLINHFGSIYALSDDFVLFEDNDNGNNIEVMPMRGRQPSKTER
;
A
#
# COMPACT_ATOMS: atom_id res chain seq x y z
N MET A 1 -2.42 15.35 13.86
CA MET A 1 -1.92 14.04 14.34
C MET A 1 -0.40 14.05 14.25
N ASN A 2 0.30 13.66 15.31
CA ASN A 2 1.76 13.52 15.29
C ASN A 2 2.11 12.14 14.73
N VAL A 3 2.80 12.09 13.60
CA VAL A 3 3.35 10.84 13.05
C VAL A 3 4.57 10.47 13.89
N GLU A 4 4.45 9.45 14.74
CA GLU A 4 5.60 8.89 15.45
C GLU A 4 6.48 8.11 14.47
N ARG A 5 7.53 8.76 13.96
CA ARG A 5 8.56 8.09 13.17
C ARG A 5 9.30 7.09 14.06
N LYS A 6 9.32 5.81 13.63
CA LYS A 6 10.06 4.77 14.35
C LYS A 6 11.57 5.13 14.41
N PRO A 7 12.26 4.84 15.53
CA PRO A 7 13.69 5.09 15.67
C PRO A 7 14.50 4.43 14.56
N ARG A 8 15.65 5.03 14.19
CA ARG A 8 16.53 4.52 13.12
C ARG A 8 16.92 3.05 13.31
N ASP A 9 17.04 2.59 14.56
CA ASP A 9 17.37 1.22 14.93
C ASP A 9 16.20 0.21 14.75
N TYR A 10 14.97 0.67 14.51
CA TYR A 10 13.85 -0.19 14.15
C TYR A 10 14.12 -0.95 12.85
N TYR A 11 14.74 -0.28 11.87
CA TYR A 11 15.04 -0.84 10.55
C TYR A 11 16.29 -1.74 10.54
N ASN A 12 17.17 -1.60 11.53
CA ASN A 12 18.35 -2.48 11.70
C ASN A 12 18.01 -3.85 12.30
N ARG A 13 16.78 -4.09 12.77
CA ARG A 13 16.36 -5.36 13.39
C ARG A 13 16.19 -6.51 12.39
N PHE A 14 16.18 -6.22 11.09
CA PHE A 14 15.86 -7.17 10.02
C PHE A 14 17.08 -7.75 9.30
N ALA A 15 18.31 -7.31 9.61
CA ALA A 15 19.50 -7.89 9.00
C ALA A 15 19.81 -9.31 9.54
N ASP A 16 19.43 -9.60 10.78
CA ASP A 16 19.95 -10.77 11.51
C ASP A 16 18.89 -11.84 11.86
N LYS A 17 17.60 -11.59 11.59
CA LYS A 17 16.51 -12.53 11.91
C LYS A 17 15.50 -12.66 10.76
N PRO A 18 15.08 -13.89 10.41
CA PRO A 18 14.09 -14.11 9.37
C PRO A 18 12.76 -13.46 9.74
N VAL A 19 12.10 -12.85 8.75
CA VAL A 19 10.76 -12.28 8.92
C VAL A 19 9.75 -13.40 9.11
N ALA A 20 8.83 -13.24 10.05
CA ALA A 20 7.77 -14.22 10.30
C ALA A 20 6.79 -14.27 9.12
N ILE A 21 6.64 -15.44 8.51
CA ILE A 21 5.62 -15.72 7.49
C ILE A 21 4.42 -16.39 8.17
N LYS A 22 3.24 -15.79 8.01
CA LYS A 22 1.97 -16.27 8.55
C LYS A 22 1.19 -17.03 7.47
N PRO A 23 0.39 -18.04 7.84
CA PRO A 23 -0.59 -18.64 6.94
C PRO A 23 -1.56 -17.59 6.39
N PHE A 24 -2.17 -17.89 5.24
CA PHE A 24 -3.25 -17.06 4.72
C PHE A 24 -4.42 -16.99 5.71
N ASP A 25 -4.95 -15.78 5.90
CA ASP A 25 -6.11 -15.50 6.74
C ASP A 25 -7.24 -14.88 5.89
N PRO A 26 -8.36 -15.59 5.68
CA PRO A 26 -9.52 -15.08 4.96
C PRO A 26 -10.14 -13.82 5.59
N GLU A 27 -10.09 -13.68 6.92
CA GLU A 27 -10.64 -12.50 7.60
C GLU A 27 -9.83 -11.26 7.26
N SER A 28 -8.50 -11.37 7.31
CA SER A 28 -7.57 -10.32 6.86
C SER A 28 -7.86 -9.88 5.43
N LYS A 29 -8.18 -10.80 4.50
CA LYS A 29 -8.59 -10.44 3.13
C LYS A 29 -9.90 -9.65 3.10
N GLN A 30 -10.90 -10.04 3.88
CA GLN A 30 -12.16 -9.30 3.94
C GLN A 30 -11.96 -7.87 4.47
N GLN A 31 -11.14 -7.70 5.50
CA GLN A 31 -10.80 -6.40 6.04
C GLN A 31 -9.99 -5.55 5.04
N ALA A 32 -9.03 -6.16 4.35
CA ALA A 32 -8.28 -5.48 3.28
C ALA A 32 -9.21 -4.99 2.16
N LEU A 33 -10.25 -5.74 1.80
CA LEU A 33 -11.26 -5.32 0.82
C LEU A 33 -12.15 -4.16 1.33
N GLN A 34 -12.41 -4.08 2.64
CA GLN A 34 -13.11 -2.94 3.24
C GLN A 34 -12.23 -1.69 3.21
N TYR A 35 -10.96 -1.82 3.57
CA TYR A 35 -9.98 -0.73 3.45
C TYR A 35 -9.85 -0.27 2.00
N LEU A 36 -9.79 -1.21 1.05
CA LEU A 36 -9.77 -0.91 -0.38
C LEU A 36 -10.95 -0.04 -0.82
N ALA A 37 -12.15 -0.32 -0.31
CA ALA A 37 -13.33 0.49 -0.61
C ALA A 37 -13.18 1.93 -0.08
N CYS A 38 -12.65 2.10 1.12
CA CYS A 38 -12.36 3.43 1.70
C CYS A 38 -11.30 4.18 0.87
N LEU A 39 -10.22 3.50 0.48
CA LEU A 39 -9.17 4.08 -0.36
C LEU A 39 -9.72 4.48 -1.73
N ASN A 40 -10.56 3.65 -2.35
CA ASN A 40 -11.21 3.98 -3.62
C ASN A 40 -12.20 5.15 -3.50
N ALA A 41 -12.90 5.28 -2.38
CA ALA A 41 -13.75 6.45 -2.13
C ALA A 41 -12.92 7.75 -2.03
N LEU A 42 -11.74 7.69 -1.39
CA LEU A 42 -10.81 8.81 -1.35
C LEU A 42 -10.35 9.22 -2.77
N LEU A 43 -10.06 8.24 -3.63
CA LEU A 43 -9.50 8.41 -4.97
C LEU A 43 -10.53 8.71 -6.06
N ALA A 44 -11.81 8.47 -5.82
CA ALA A 44 -12.88 8.66 -6.79
C ALA A 44 -12.84 10.02 -7.52
N PRO A 45 -12.55 11.17 -6.88
CA PRO A 45 -12.44 12.47 -7.57
C PRO A 45 -11.31 12.55 -8.61
N SER A 46 -10.33 11.66 -8.54
CA SER A 46 -9.20 11.59 -9.47
C SER A 46 -9.40 10.57 -10.59
N GLY A 47 -10.51 9.82 -10.58
CA GLY A 47 -10.78 8.75 -11.55
C GLY A 47 -9.77 7.60 -11.47
N VAL A 48 -9.13 7.41 -10.31
CA VAL A 48 -8.14 6.36 -10.06
C VAL A 48 -8.77 5.28 -9.19
N VAL A 49 -8.42 4.03 -9.48
CA VAL A 49 -8.83 2.86 -8.72
C VAL A 49 -7.57 2.17 -8.19
N ALA A 50 -7.56 1.90 -6.89
CA ALA A 50 -6.60 1.05 -6.23
C ALA A 50 -6.95 -0.42 -6.46
N GLU A 51 -5.93 -1.27 -6.49
CA GLU A 51 -6.08 -2.72 -6.49
C GLU A 51 -5.39 -3.33 -5.26
N LEU A 52 -6.00 -4.37 -4.68
CA LEU A 52 -5.32 -5.20 -3.68
C LEU A 52 -4.29 -6.09 -4.37
N HIS A 53 -3.07 -6.09 -3.86
CA HIS A 53 -1.89 -6.81 -4.34
C HIS A 53 -1.26 -7.64 -3.21
N GLY A 54 -0.12 -8.26 -3.51
CA GLY A 54 0.67 -9.00 -2.53
C GLY A 54 0.07 -10.35 -2.12
N SER A 55 0.59 -10.86 -1.01
CA SER A 55 0.24 -12.20 -0.51
C SER A 55 -1.25 -12.37 -0.17
N VAL A 56 -1.89 -11.31 0.35
CA VAL A 56 -3.32 -11.31 0.71
C VAL A 56 -4.20 -11.38 -0.53
N ALA A 57 -3.84 -10.69 -1.62
CA ALA A 57 -4.57 -10.79 -2.89
C ALA A 57 -4.52 -12.22 -3.46
N LEU A 58 -3.33 -12.84 -3.39
CA LEU A 58 -3.04 -14.17 -3.94
C LEU A 58 -3.50 -15.33 -3.05
N GLU A 59 -4.00 -15.05 -1.85
CA GLU A 59 -4.45 -16.06 -0.86
C GLU A 59 -3.32 -17.04 -0.45
N ILE A 60 -2.09 -16.54 -0.36
CA ILE A 60 -0.91 -17.33 0.02
C ILE A 60 -0.33 -16.86 1.36
N ALA A 61 0.50 -17.71 1.97
CA ALA A 61 1.26 -17.33 3.16
C ALA A 61 2.20 -16.14 2.87
N GLY A 62 2.30 -15.22 3.82
CA GLY A 62 3.08 -14.00 3.66
C GLY A 62 3.28 -13.27 4.99
N LYS A 63 3.76 -12.03 4.93
CA LYS A 63 3.90 -11.18 6.13
C LYS A 63 2.55 -10.74 6.71
N GLY A 64 1.51 -10.75 5.88
CA GLY A 64 0.16 -10.29 6.21
C GLY A 64 -0.04 -8.78 6.05
N GLU A 65 0.88 -8.09 5.36
CA GLU A 65 0.71 -6.70 4.95
C GLU A 65 -0.40 -6.58 3.89
N TRP A 66 -1.17 -5.50 3.96
CA TRP A 66 -2.18 -5.15 2.96
C TRP A 66 -1.56 -4.21 1.94
N GLU A 67 -1.24 -4.76 0.79
CA GLU A 67 -0.58 -4.04 -0.28
C GLU A 67 -1.63 -3.53 -1.27
N PHE A 68 -1.67 -2.23 -1.50
CA PHE A 68 -2.55 -1.58 -2.46
C PHE A 68 -1.73 -0.86 -3.50
N ALA A 69 -2.00 -1.14 -4.76
CA ALA A 69 -1.26 -0.54 -5.85
C ALA A 69 -2.17 0.34 -6.71
N LEU A 70 -1.59 1.41 -7.25
CA LEU A 70 -2.29 2.42 -8.04
C LEU A 70 -1.43 2.73 -9.26
N TRP A 71 -2.04 2.82 -10.44
CA TRP A 71 -1.33 3.15 -11.68
C TRP A 71 -1.82 4.48 -12.18
N LEU A 72 -0.90 5.43 -12.26
CA LEU A 72 -1.21 6.83 -12.47
C LEU A 72 -0.64 7.28 -13.81
N THR A 73 -1.46 7.94 -14.62
CA THR A 73 -0.93 8.69 -15.76
C THR A 73 -0.11 9.90 -15.28
N ASP A 74 0.62 10.52 -16.20
CA ASP A 74 1.38 11.74 -15.92
C ASP A 74 0.49 12.87 -15.39
N GLU A 75 -0.73 12.98 -15.91
CA GLU A 75 -1.72 13.98 -15.48
C GLU A 75 -2.29 13.67 -14.09
N GLN A 76 -2.36 12.39 -13.72
CA GLN A 76 -2.89 11.95 -12.43
C GLN A 76 -1.85 11.97 -11.31
N TRP A 77 -0.55 11.85 -11.66
CA TRP A 77 0.55 11.66 -10.72
C TRP A 77 0.51 12.65 -9.55
N TYR A 78 0.79 13.92 -9.80
CA TYR A 78 0.85 14.92 -8.73
C TYR A 78 -0.49 15.16 -8.01
N PRO A 79 -1.65 15.29 -8.70
CA PRO A 79 -2.93 15.47 -8.00
C PRO A 79 -3.27 14.34 -7.03
N VAL A 80 -2.99 13.09 -7.40
CA VAL A 80 -3.23 11.94 -6.54
C VAL A 80 -2.24 11.91 -5.39
N LEU A 81 -0.94 12.15 -5.65
CA LEU A 81 0.05 12.21 -4.58
C LEU A 81 -0.27 13.27 -3.54
N ILE A 82 -0.69 14.48 -3.95
CA ILE A 82 -1.10 15.54 -3.02
C ILE A 82 -2.26 15.06 -2.13
N ARG A 83 -3.25 14.38 -2.71
CA ARG A 83 -4.38 13.83 -1.98
C ARG A 83 -3.94 12.77 -0.96
N LEU A 84 -3.06 11.85 -1.35
CA LEU A 84 -2.54 10.81 -0.48
C LEU A 84 -1.66 11.40 0.63
N ILE A 85 -0.82 12.39 0.34
CA ILE A 85 -0.02 13.12 1.34
C ILE A 85 -0.94 13.80 2.36
N ASN A 86 -2.03 14.44 1.93
CA ASN A 86 -2.97 15.07 2.84
C ASN A 86 -3.73 14.05 3.71
N HIS A 87 -3.90 12.81 3.24
CA HIS A 87 -4.55 11.73 3.98
C HIS A 87 -3.60 11.03 4.97
N PHE A 88 -2.44 10.59 4.50
CA PHE A 88 -1.46 9.81 5.28
C PHE A 88 -0.47 10.68 6.06
N GLY A 89 -0.35 11.96 5.73
CA GLY A 89 0.52 12.93 6.42
C GLY A 89 2.01 12.85 6.08
N SER A 90 2.50 11.73 5.55
CA SER A 90 3.89 11.61 5.08
C SER A 90 4.10 10.52 4.04
N ILE A 91 5.12 10.72 3.20
CA ILE A 91 5.64 9.70 2.29
C ILE A 91 6.68 8.87 3.04
N TYR A 92 6.61 7.54 2.92
CA TYR A 92 7.61 6.63 3.46
C TYR A 92 8.81 6.47 2.52
N ALA A 93 8.55 6.19 1.24
CA ALA A 93 9.59 6.11 0.20
C ALA A 93 9.15 6.81 -1.11
N LEU A 94 10.12 7.37 -1.83
CA LEU A 94 9.90 8.13 -3.06
C LEU A 94 11.02 7.85 -4.07
N SER A 95 10.61 7.61 -5.31
CA SER A 95 11.44 7.63 -6.51
C SER A 95 10.65 8.27 -7.66
N ASP A 96 11.27 8.44 -8.83
CA ASP A 96 10.67 9.13 -9.98
C ASP A 96 9.32 8.54 -10.42
N ASP A 97 9.19 7.21 -10.36
CA ASP A 97 8.02 6.47 -10.86
C ASP A 97 7.28 5.68 -9.76
N PHE A 98 7.65 5.86 -8.49
CA PHE A 98 7.08 5.09 -7.39
C PHE A 98 7.07 5.88 -6.09
N VAL A 99 5.95 5.79 -5.37
CA VAL A 99 5.80 6.29 -3.99
C VAL A 99 5.29 5.16 -3.10
N LEU A 100 5.72 5.14 -1.85
CA LEU A 100 5.16 4.28 -0.81
C LEU A 100 4.62 5.13 0.33
N PHE A 101 3.35 4.91 0.66
CA PHE A 101 2.73 5.35 1.90
C PHE A 101 2.51 4.14 2.80
N GLU A 102 2.82 4.28 4.08
CA GLU A 102 2.54 3.27 5.10
C GLU A 102 1.41 3.77 6.00
N ASP A 103 0.53 2.86 6.41
CA ASP A 103 -0.54 3.10 7.38
C ASP A 103 -0.70 1.87 8.30
N ASN A 104 -1.49 2.02 9.35
CA ASN A 104 -1.86 0.92 10.23
C ASN A 104 -3.35 0.98 10.59
N ASP A 105 -4.09 -0.07 10.22
CA ASP A 105 -5.50 -0.20 10.56
C ASP A 105 -5.71 -1.44 11.43
N ASN A 106 -6.13 -1.21 12.68
CA ASN A 106 -6.37 -2.25 13.68
C ASN A 106 -5.20 -3.25 13.86
N GLY A 107 -3.96 -2.76 13.74
CA GLY A 107 -2.75 -3.59 13.88
C GLY A 107 -2.30 -4.28 12.59
N ASN A 108 -3.02 -4.10 11.48
CA ASN A 108 -2.60 -4.54 10.16
C ASN A 108 -1.76 -3.45 9.49
N ASN A 109 -0.58 -3.83 9.00
CA ASN A 109 0.28 -2.92 8.24
C ASN A 109 -0.26 -2.79 6.82
N ILE A 110 -0.34 -1.55 6.36
CA ILE A 110 -0.86 -1.21 5.05
C ILE A 110 0.22 -0.50 4.25
N GLU A 111 0.34 -0.88 2.99
CA GLU A 111 1.21 -0.24 2.01
C GLU A 111 0.36 0.25 0.85
N VAL A 112 0.42 1.56 0.56
CA VAL A 112 -0.22 2.16 -0.61
C VAL A 112 0.87 2.64 -1.57
N MET A 113 0.87 2.06 -2.76
CA MET A 113 1.95 2.14 -3.74
C MET A 113 1.49 2.79 -5.05
N PRO A 114 1.50 4.13 -5.15
CA PRO A 114 1.39 4.79 -6.43
C PRO A 114 2.57 4.49 -7.34
N MET A 115 2.27 4.02 -8.54
CA MET A 115 3.22 3.81 -9.62
C MET A 115 2.86 4.70 -10.79
N ARG A 116 3.88 5.33 -11.37
CA ARG A 116 3.73 6.16 -12.55
C ARG A 116 3.74 5.29 -13.80
N GLY A 117 2.83 5.58 -14.73
CA GLY A 117 2.68 4.84 -15.97
C GLY A 117 1.55 3.82 -15.95
N ARG A 118 1.51 2.99 -17.00
CA ARG A 118 0.40 2.05 -17.21
C ARG A 118 0.55 0.82 -16.34
N GLN A 119 -0.59 0.26 -15.95
CA GLN A 119 -0.65 -1.08 -15.39
C GLN A 119 0.00 -2.08 -16.37
N PRO A 120 0.93 -2.92 -15.91
CA PRO A 120 1.44 -4.01 -16.74
C PRO A 120 0.25 -4.89 -17.14
N SER A 121 0.12 -5.16 -18.44
CA SER A 121 -0.99 -5.98 -18.94
C SER A 121 -0.96 -7.34 -18.25
N LYS A 122 -2.06 -7.72 -17.58
CA LYS A 122 -2.26 -9.06 -17.04
C LYS A 122 -2.16 -10.03 -18.21
N THR A 123 -1.00 -10.65 -18.37
CA THR A 123 -0.85 -11.73 -19.35
C THR A 123 -1.52 -12.92 -18.70
N GLU A 124 -2.72 -13.27 -19.17
CA GLU A 124 -3.38 -14.53 -18.80
C GLU A 124 -2.37 -15.65 -19.07
N ARG A 125 -1.98 -16.38 -18.01
CA ARG A 125 -1.20 -17.60 -18.10
C ARG A 125 -2.12 -18.79 -17.89
#